data_AF-A0A973UEJ4-F1
#
_entry.id   AF-A0A973UEJ4-F1
#
_cell.length_a   1.000
_cell.length_b   1.000
_cell.length_c   1.000
_cell.angle_alpha   90.00
_cell.angle_beta   90.00
_cell.angle_gamma   90.00
#
_symmetry.space_group_name_H-M   'P 1'
#
loop_
_entity.id
_entity.type
_entity.pdbx_description
1 polymer ?
#
loop_
_entity_poly.entity_id
_entity_poly.type
_entity_poly.pdbx_seq_one_letter_code
_entity_poly.pdbx_strand_id
1 'polypeptide(L)'
;MTGKRRRNSSTRTRAAIAATTLLMAGALGAAGAGTSSAGVAAAPQTRQIASSVLGGDYKITLTALRSTQDEYAASVRLQVYTQSGGTWKESDRVTVGDVDGWFWYPLTGKGAVCEFNTASTEPAPLTVSLLITPSIGCSGPAHYVVKEGRVYAG
;
A
#
# COMPACT_ATOMS: atom_id res chain seq x y z
N MET A 1 27.10 19.76 -45.71
CA MET A 1 25.78 20.23 -46.20
C MET A 1 24.75 19.16 -45.86
N THR A 2 23.81 19.42 -44.95
CA THR A 2 22.47 19.96 -45.25
C THR A 2 21.58 18.92 -45.93
N GLY A 3 20.84 18.13 -45.15
CA GLY A 3 19.95 17.08 -45.65
C GLY A 3 18.59 17.58 -46.14
N LYS A 4 17.72 16.66 -46.61
CA LYS A 4 16.34 17.00 -46.99
C LYS A 4 15.40 15.80 -46.81
N ARG A 5 14.50 15.86 -45.82
CA ARG A 5 13.33 14.96 -45.79
C ARG A 5 12.42 15.32 -46.98
N ARG A 6 11.90 14.32 -47.69
CA ARG A 6 10.67 14.45 -48.50
C ARG A 6 9.63 13.48 -47.95
N ARG A 7 8.44 13.99 -47.66
CA ARG A 7 7.25 13.15 -47.43
C ARG A 7 6.72 12.75 -48.79
N ASN A 8 6.26 11.51 -48.97
CA ASN A 8 5.48 11.14 -50.14
C ASN A 8 3.97 11.19 -49.79
N SER A 9 3.11 11.49 -50.77
CA SER A 9 1.69 11.74 -50.55
C SER A 9 0.84 11.37 -51.76
N SER A 10 -0.13 10.48 -51.57
CA SER A 10 -1.23 10.14 -52.51
C SER A 10 -2.45 9.79 -51.65
N THR A 11 -3.66 10.37 -51.77
CA THR A 11 -4.65 10.39 -52.88
C THR A 11 -5.10 8.98 -53.31
N ARG A 12 -6.38 8.63 -53.54
CA ARG A 12 -7.73 9.27 -53.76
C ARG A 12 -8.82 8.25 -53.31
N THR A 13 -10.15 8.46 -53.09
CA THR A 13 -11.14 9.59 -52.98
C THR A 13 -12.55 9.04 -52.58
N ARG A 14 -13.50 9.90 -52.14
CA ARG A 14 -14.99 9.73 -52.08
C ARG A 14 -15.54 8.88 -50.90
N ALA A 15 -16.51 9.32 -50.07
CA ALA A 15 -17.94 9.73 -50.27
C ALA A 15 -18.91 8.51 -50.28
N ALA A 16 -20.17 8.53 -49.77
CA ALA A 16 -21.11 9.62 -49.48
C ALA A 16 -22.13 9.23 -48.34
N ILE A 17 -22.62 10.16 -47.50
CA ILE A 17 -23.99 10.79 -47.46
C ILE A 17 -25.14 9.99 -46.75
N ALA A 18 -25.86 10.69 -45.84
CA ALA A 18 -27.20 10.44 -45.26
C ALA A 18 -27.36 9.20 -44.31
N ALA A 19 -28.42 9.08 -43.47
CA ALA A 19 -29.61 9.91 -43.26
C ALA A 19 -30.02 10.02 -41.77
N THR A 20 -30.95 10.93 -41.44
CA THR A 20 -31.53 11.14 -40.10
C THR A 20 -32.67 10.17 -39.77
N THR A 21 -32.87 9.89 -38.48
CA THR A 21 -34.18 9.52 -37.90
C THR A 21 -34.39 10.23 -36.56
N LEU A 22 -35.61 10.72 -36.34
CA LEU A 22 -36.10 11.30 -35.08
C LEU A 22 -37.13 10.35 -34.49
N LEU A 23 -37.18 10.19 -33.17
CA LEU A 23 -38.36 9.73 -32.44
C LEU A 23 -38.27 10.14 -30.97
N MET A 24 -39.34 10.75 -30.47
CA MET A 24 -39.52 11.14 -29.07
C MET A 24 -40.50 10.17 -28.42
N ALA A 25 -40.18 9.66 -27.22
CA ALA A 25 -41.14 8.98 -26.36
C ALA A 25 -40.76 9.26 -24.90
N GLY A 26 -41.68 9.87 -24.14
CA GLY A 26 -41.51 10.11 -22.71
C GLY A 26 -42.13 8.99 -21.88
N ALA A 27 -41.56 8.71 -20.71
CA ALA A 27 -42.15 7.85 -19.69
C ALA A 27 -42.11 8.57 -18.34
N LEU A 28 -43.28 8.92 -17.81
CA LEU A 28 -43.45 9.29 -16.41
C LEU A 28 -43.87 8.05 -15.61
N GLY A 29 -43.30 7.88 -14.42
CA GLY A 29 -43.90 7.05 -13.36
C GLY A 29 -43.15 5.78 -12.99
N ALA A 30 -42.40 5.86 -11.89
CA ALA A 30 -42.49 4.92 -10.77
C ALA A 30 -41.84 5.58 -9.53
N ALA A 31 -42.41 5.35 -8.35
CA ALA A 31 -41.83 5.83 -7.09
C ALA A 31 -41.04 4.72 -6.39
N GLY A 32 -40.13 5.10 -5.49
CA GLY A 32 -39.80 4.26 -4.33
C GLY A 32 -38.92 3.04 -4.58
N ALA A 33 -37.69 3.24 -5.06
CA ALA A 33 -36.57 2.36 -4.70
C ALA A 33 -35.61 3.19 -3.82
N GLY A 34 -35.69 3.00 -2.50
CA GLY A 34 -34.79 3.69 -1.58
C GLY A 34 -33.35 3.23 -1.82
N THR A 35 -32.47 4.15 -2.21
CA THR A 35 -31.03 3.88 -2.24
C THR A 35 -30.57 3.67 -0.80
N SER A 36 -30.57 2.41 -0.37
CA SER A 36 -29.90 1.99 0.85
C SER A 36 -28.45 2.40 0.70
N SER A 37 -28.05 3.44 1.43
CA SER A 37 -26.65 3.84 1.58
C SER A 37 -25.92 2.76 2.37
N ALA A 38 -25.64 1.63 1.71
CA ALA A 38 -24.63 0.69 2.13
C ALA A 38 -23.36 1.53 2.32
N GLY A 39 -23.00 1.75 3.59
CA GLY A 39 -22.00 2.75 3.95
C GLY A 39 -20.73 2.50 3.16
N VAL A 40 -20.25 3.52 2.44
CA VAL A 40 -19.04 3.40 1.61
C VAL A 40 -17.91 2.95 2.52
N ALA A 41 -17.53 1.68 2.40
CA ALA A 41 -16.55 1.07 3.29
C ALA A 41 -15.27 1.90 3.23
N ALA A 42 -14.89 2.49 4.37
CA ALA A 42 -13.79 3.44 4.42
C ALA A 42 -12.52 2.77 3.88
N ALA A 43 -11.85 3.43 2.93
CA ALA A 43 -10.64 2.89 2.32
C ALA A 43 -9.60 2.57 3.41
N PRO A 44 -9.03 1.34 3.46
CA PRO A 44 -8.17 0.91 4.56
C PRO A 44 -7.04 1.90 4.84
N GLN A 45 -7.08 2.53 6.01
CA GLN A 45 -6.11 3.55 6.39
C GLN A 45 -4.79 2.86 6.75
N THR A 46 -3.71 3.21 6.06
CA THR A 46 -2.39 2.65 6.27
C THR A 46 -1.34 3.73 6.40
N ARG A 47 -0.25 3.45 7.12
CA ARG A 47 0.84 4.40 7.33
C ARG A 47 2.16 3.67 7.57
N GLN A 48 3.19 4.02 6.82
CA GLN A 48 4.56 3.60 7.12
C GLN A 48 5.01 4.27 8.43
N ILE A 49 5.52 3.46 9.37
CA ILE A 49 5.99 3.92 10.69
C ILE A 49 7.52 3.84 10.81
N ALA A 50 8.17 2.92 10.09
CA ALA A 50 9.63 2.86 9.93
C ALA A 50 10.03 2.22 8.59
N SER A 51 11.26 2.46 8.13
CA SER A 51 11.90 1.69 7.05
C SER A 51 13.42 1.78 7.13
N SER A 52 14.12 0.72 6.74
CA SER A 52 15.59 0.58 6.73
C SER A 52 16.02 -0.15 5.45
N VAL A 53 17.27 0.02 5.02
CA VAL A 53 17.86 -0.65 3.85
C VAL A 53 19.12 -1.40 4.31
N LEU A 54 19.22 -2.68 3.95
CA LEU A 54 20.27 -3.60 4.40
C LEU A 54 21.11 -4.06 3.22
N GLY A 55 22.43 -3.83 3.26
CA GLY A 55 23.39 -4.18 2.20
C GLY A 55 23.24 -3.43 0.87
N GLY A 56 22.02 -3.00 0.51
CA GLY A 56 21.60 -2.56 -0.81
C GLY A 56 20.55 -3.49 -1.42
N ASP A 57 20.58 -4.77 -1.05
CA ASP A 57 19.74 -5.84 -1.60
C ASP A 57 18.33 -5.91 -0.99
N TYR A 58 18.21 -5.60 0.30
CA TYR A 58 16.95 -5.64 1.05
C TYR A 58 16.52 -4.25 1.54
N LYS A 59 15.21 -4.02 1.59
CA LYS A 59 14.59 -2.92 2.33
C LYS A 59 13.51 -3.48 3.24
N ILE A 60 13.54 -3.12 4.51
CA ILE A 60 12.54 -3.48 5.50
C ILE A 60 11.61 -2.28 5.69
N THR A 61 10.30 -2.52 5.82
CA THR A 61 9.31 -1.49 6.15
C THR A 61 8.39 -2.00 7.25
N LEU A 62 8.08 -1.14 8.23
CA LEU A 62 6.98 -1.34 9.16
C LEU A 62 5.80 -0.47 8.73
N THR A 63 4.63 -1.09 8.56
CA THR A 63 3.38 -0.43 8.16
C THR A 63 2.30 -0.68 9.19
N ALA A 64 1.76 0.40 9.76
CA ALA A 64 0.53 0.36 10.53
C ALA A 64 -0.68 0.33 9.60
N LEU A 65 -1.71 -0.44 9.94
CA LEU A 65 -3.00 -0.52 9.25
C LEU A 65 -4.10 -0.40 10.28
N ARG A 66 -5.01 0.56 10.12
CA ARG A 66 -6.20 0.70 10.97
C ARG A 66 -7.13 -0.49 10.71
N SER A 67 -7.74 -1.04 11.76
CA SER A 67 -8.77 -2.06 11.57
C SER A 67 -9.97 -1.49 10.81
N THR A 68 -10.70 -2.37 10.11
CA THR A 68 -12.00 -2.03 9.51
C THR A 68 -13.18 -2.41 10.43
N GLN A 69 -12.91 -2.90 11.65
CA GLN A 69 -13.92 -3.32 12.62
C GLN A 69 -13.89 -2.46 13.90
N ASP A 70 -12.71 -2.09 14.39
CA ASP A 70 -12.53 -1.15 15.50
C ASP A 70 -11.69 0.05 15.04
N GLU A 71 -12.23 1.26 15.16
CA GLU A 71 -11.55 2.46 14.68
C GLU A 71 -10.34 2.88 15.55
N TYR A 72 -10.20 2.34 16.75
CA TYR A 72 -9.06 2.59 17.64
C TYR A 72 -7.95 1.54 17.46
N ALA A 73 -8.29 0.37 16.90
CA ALA A 73 -7.38 -0.75 16.72
C ALA A 73 -6.55 -0.68 15.43
N ALA A 74 -5.39 -1.33 15.45
CA ALA A 74 -4.47 -1.42 14.33
C ALA A 74 -3.65 -2.71 14.32
N SER A 75 -3.39 -3.20 13.12
CA SER A 75 -2.41 -4.24 12.82
C SER A 75 -1.08 -3.62 12.38
N VAL A 76 0.05 -4.25 12.72
CA VAL A 76 1.37 -3.88 12.18
C VAL A 76 1.85 -4.97 11.23
N ARG A 77 2.28 -4.59 10.02
CA ARG A 77 2.98 -5.46 9.08
C ARG A 77 4.47 -5.11 9.05
N LEU A 78 5.31 -6.14 9.02
CA LEU A 78 6.73 -6.05 8.67
C LEU A 78 6.87 -6.64 7.27
N GLN A 79 7.29 -5.81 6.33
CA GLN A 79 7.45 -6.17 4.91
C GLN A 79 8.93 -6.16 4.54
N VAL A 80 9.37 -7.18 3.81
CA VAL A 80 10.68 -7.25 3.16
C VAL A 80 10.49 -6.94 1.69
N TYR A 81 11.36 -6.09 1.14
CA TYR A 81 11.46 -5.83 -0.29
C TYR A 81 12.85 -6.20 -0.78
N THR A 82 12.96 -6.93 -1.88
CA THR A 82 14.24 -7.15 -2.59
C THR A 82 14.39 -6.16 -3.74
N GLN A 83 15.63 -5.81 -4.09
CA GLN A 83 15.92 -5.05 -5.30
C GLN A 83 15.85 -5.96 -6.54
N SER A 84 15.05 -5.57 -7.54
CA SER A 84 14.86 -6.34 -8.77
C SER A 84 14.67 -5.40 -9.96
N GLY A 85 15.64 -5.35 -10.86
CA GLY A 85 15.61 -4.46 -12.03
C GLY A 85 15.57 -2.98 -11.66
N GLY A 86 16.28 -2.58 -10.60
CA GLY A 86 16.25 -1.21 -10.05
C GLY A 86 14.98 -0.84 -9.26
N THR A 87 14.02 -1.75 -9.14
CA THR A 87 12.77 -1.54 -8.39
C THR A 87 12.71 -2.37 -7.11
N TRP A 88 12.09 -1.86 -6.06
CA TRP A 88 11.79 -2.62 -4.84
C TRP A 88 10.53 -3.46 -5.04
N LYS A 89 10.61 -4.78 -4.81
CA LYS A 89 9.45 -5.71 -4.90
C LYS A 89 9.28 -6.43 -3.57
N GLU A 90 8.04 -6.53 -3.08
CA GLU A 90 7.74 -7.22 -1.82
C GLU A 90 8.08 -8.71 -1.98
N SER A 91 9.00 -9.22 -1.15
CA SER A 91 9.49 -10.60 -1.20
C SER A 91 8.84 -11.47 -0.14
N ASP A 92 8.56 -10.90 1.03
CA ASP A 92 7.89 -11.58 2.15
C ASP A 92 7.27 -10.58 3.15
N ARG A 93 6.35 -11.05 4.00
CA ARG A 93 5.63 -10.22 4.96
C ARG A 93 5.04 -11.00 6.13
N VAL A 94 5.23 -10.49 7.35
CA VAL A 94 4.60 -10.99 8.58
C VAL A 94 3.82 -9.88 9.31
N THR A 95 2.98 -10.28 10.28
CA THR A 95 2.39 -9.37 11.27
C THR A 95 3.35 -9.23 12.46
N VAL A 96 3.46 -8.05 13.06
CA VAL A 96 4.19 -7.83 14.31
C VAL A 96 3.19 -7.78 15.46
N GLY A 97 3.31 -8.71 16.41
CA GLY A 97 2.28 -8.91 17.45
C GLY A 97 0.96 -9.41 16.88
N ASP A 98 -0.12 -9.21 17.62
CA ASP A 98 -1.46 -9.67 17.23
C ASP A 98 -2.10 -8.81 16.13
N VAL A 99 -2.98 -9.43 15.35
CA VAL A 99 -3.88 -8.73 14.43
C VAL A 99 -4.80 -7.84 15.25
N ASP A 100 -4.81 -6.55 14.92
CA ASP A 100 -5.58 -5.49 15.59
C ASP A 100 -5.27 -5.31 17.09
N GLY A 101 -4.14 -5.84 17.57
CA GLY A 101 -3.66 -5.70 18.96
C GLY A 101 -2.97 -4.38 19.31
N TRP A 102 -2.83 -3.45 18.37
CA TRP A 102 -2.17 -2.14 18.59
C TRP A 102 -3.17 -0.98 18.57
N PHE A 103 -2.84 0.12 19.25
CA PHE A 103 -3.65 1.34 19.22
C PHE A 103 -3.23 2.24 18.05
N TRP A 104 -4.15 2.51 17.12
CA TRP A 104 -3.92 3.27 15.88
C TRP A 104 -3.31 4.66 16.12
N TYR A 105 -3.81 5.39 17.13
CA TYR A 105 -3.38 6.77 17.38
C TYR A 105 -1.96 6.87 17.98
N PRO A 106 -1.58 6.12 19.03
CA PRO A 106 -0.17 5.98 19.44
C PRO A 106 0.74 5.48 18.32
N LEU A 107 0.33 4.42 17.61
CA LEU A 107 1.12 3.77 16.55
C LEU A 107 1.35 4.66 15.32
N THR A 108 0.51 5.67 15.10
CA THR A 108 0.68 6.68 14.04
C THR A 108 1.17 8.04 14.55
N GLY A 109 1.52 8.12 15.84
CA GLY A 109 2.09 9.31 16.49
C GLY A 109 3.58 9.53 16.21
N LYS A 110 4.16 10.54 16.88
CA LYS A 110 5.62 10.67 17.02
C LYS A 110 6.09 9.73 18.13
N GLY A 111 7.22 9.06 17.95
CA GLY A 111 7.72 8.07 18.93
C GLY A 111 6.97 6.75 18.94
N ALA A 112 6.15 6.47 17.91
CA ALA A 112 5.42 5.20 17.76
C ALA A 112 6.31 3.96 17.68
N VAL A 113 7.56 4.14 17.24
CA VAL A 113 8.59 3.11 17.13
C VAL A 113 9.65 3.43 18.18
N CYS A 114 9.76 2.59 19.20
CA CYS A 114 10.75 2.74 20.27
C CYS A 114 12.10 2.13 19.89
N GLU A 115 12.07 0.96 19.24
CA GLU A 115 13.24 0.33 18.64
C GLU A 115 12.87 -0.21 17.24
N PHE A 116 13.75 0.05 16.28
CA PHE A 116 13.75 -0.60 14.97
C PHE A 116 15.20 -0.75 14.54
N ASN A 117 15.84 -1.79 15.06
CA ASN A 117 17.27 -2.06 14.88
C ASN A 117 17.45 -3.17 13.85
N THR A 118 18.41 -3.02 12.95
CA THR A 118 18.58 -3.87 11.76
C THR A 118 20.05 -3.95 11.36
N ALA A 119 20.65 -5.15 11.29
CA ALA A 119 22.04 -5.30 10.84
C ALA A 119 22.14 -5.71 9.36
N SER A 120 23.15 -5.19 8.65
CA SER A 120 23.50 -5.62 7.29
C SER A 120 24.41 -6.85 7.31
N THR A 121 23.87 -7.97 7.76
CA THR A 121 24.49 -9.31 7.77
C THR A 121 23.56 -10.30 7.09
N GLU A 122 24.03 -11.49 6.73
CA GLU A 122 23.18 -12.60 6.27
C GLU A 122 23.43 -13.82 7.19
N PRO A 123 22.45 -14.26 8.01
CA PRO A 123 21.13 -13.64 8.19
C PRO A 123 21.17 -12.24 8.82
N ALA A 124 20.13 -11.45 8.57
CA ALA A 124 19.96 -10.10 9.09
C ALA A 124 19.05 -10.11 10.35
N PRO A 125 19.57 -9.94 11.57
CA PRO A 125 18.74 -9.76 12.75
C PRO A 125 18.00 -8.42 12.69
N LEU A 126 16.72 -8.45 13.06
CA LEU A 126 15.84 -7.31 13.24
C LEU A 126 15.28 -7.33 14.67
N THR A 127 15.19 -6.17 15.30
CA THR A 127 14.48 -6.00 16.58
C THR A 127 13.48 -4.85 16.47
N VAL A 128 12.25 -5.11 16.91
CA VAL A 128 11.12 -4.18 16.83
C VAL A 128 10.48 -4.00 18.21
N SER A 129 10.45 -2.76 18.71
CA SER A 129 9.65 -2.37 19.88
C SER A 129 8.82 -1.13 19.53
N LEU A 130 7.53 -1.15 19.89
CA LEU A 130 6.54 -0.15 19.49
C LEU A 130 5.83 0.44 20.70
N LEU A 131 5.40 1.70 20.60
CA LEU A 131 4.65 2.37 21.66
C LEU A 131 3.24 1.76 21.77
N ILE A 132 2.93 1.15 22.92
CA ILE A 132 1.59 0.61 23.22
C ILE A 132 0.65 1.79 23.49
N THR A 133 0.92 2.55 24.55
CA THR A 133 0.30 3.85 24.83
C THR A 133 1.32 4.76 25.54
N PRO A 134 1.12 6.09 25.57
CA PRO A 134 2.01 7.00 26.31
C PRO A 134 2.13 6.71 27.81
N SER A 135 1.15 6.01 28.42
CA SER A 135 1.14 5.68 29.85
C SER A 135 1.72 4.29 30.17
N ILE A 136 1.70 3.35 29.20
CA ILE A 136 2.32 2.03 29.33
C ILE A 136 3.78 2.07 28.86
N GLY A 137 4.09 2.92 27.87
CA GLY A 137 5.37 2.96 27.19
C GLY A 137 5.46 1.93 26.07
N CYS A 138 6.68 1.43 25.86
CA CYS A 138 7.05 0.57 24.75
C CYS A 138 6.72 -0.91 25.02
N SER A 139 6.47 -1.67 23.96
CA SER A 139 6.38 -3.13 24.02
C SER A 139 7.72 -3.76 24.38
N GLY A 140 7.69 -5.01 24.86
CA GLY A 140 8.86 -5.87 24.79
C GLY A 140 9.37 -5.97 23.33
N PRO A 141 10.67 -6.21 23.13
CA PRO A 141 11.25 -6.36 21.81
C PRO A 141 10.73 -7.65 21.15
N ALA A 142 10.21 -7.52 19.92
CA ALA A 142 9.95 -8.63 19.03
C ALA A 142 11.16 -8.83 18.12
N HIS A 143 11.79 -10.00 18.19
CA HIS A 143 12.95 -10.36 17.39
C HIS A 143 12.55 -11.12 16.14
N TYR A 144 13.15 -10.76 15.02
CA TYR A 144 12.99 -11.43 13.73
C TYR A 144 14.35 -11.61 13.07
N VAL A 145 14.43 -12.57 12.16
CA VAL A 145 15.59 -12.75 11.29
C VAL A 145 15.12 -12.69 9.85
N VAL A 146 15.76 -11.84 9.04
CA VAL A 146 15.61 -11.91 7.58
C VAL A 146 16.73 -12.78 7.00
N LYS A 147 16.33 -13.77 6.20
CA LYS A 147 17.25 -14.66 5.48
C LYS A 147 16.71 -14.92 4.09
N GLU A 148 17.55 -14.78 3.06
CA GLU A 148 17.16 -14.98 1.65
C GLU A 148 15.90 -14.17 1.25
N GLY A 149 15.75 -12.96 1.80
CA GLY A 149 14.60 -12.09 1.55
C GLY A 149 13.27 -12.49 2.21
N ARG A 150 13.28 -13.49 3.12
CA ARG A 150 12.13 -13.95 3.91
C ARG A 150 12.28 -13.63 5.39
N VAL A 151 11.18 -13.54 6.13
CA VAL A 151 11.14 -13.26 7.58
C VAL A 151 10.91 -14.54 8.37
N TYR A 152 11.67 -14.70 9.45
CA TYR A 152 11.52 -15.75 10.44
C TYR A 152 11.44 -15.11 11.83
N ALA A 153 10.83 -15.80 12.80
CA ALA A 153 10.98 -15.43 14.21
C ALA A 153 12.45 -15.63 14.64
N GLY A 154 12.96 -14.71 15.49
CA GLY A 154 14.30 -14.76 16.06
C GLY A 154 14.36 -15.38 17.44
#